data_AF-A0A6J6F657-F1
#
_entry.id   AF-A0A6J6F657-F1
#
_cell.length_a   1.000
_cell.length_b   1.000
_cell.length_c   1.000
_cell.angle_alpha   90.00
_cell.angle_beta   90.00
_cell.angle_gamma   90.00
#
_symmetry.space_group_name_H-M   'P 1'
#
loop_
_entity.id
_entity.type
_entity.pdbx_description
1 polymer ?
#
loop_
_entity_poly.entity_id
_entity_poly.type
_entity_poly.pdbx_seq_one_letter_code
_entity_poly.pdbx_strand_id
1 'polypeptide(L)'
;MLTAVVIQPSGAVRVSFVSAGGEEHLIDPSECLFEPENPVPAGTKIEQSECGPGPSPILPEMKELAWSGGAFLVFAILMRYFLYPRLRKGMDARYNSIREGHENADAARSGARSEVAQYEAAVAAAKVEAAKVVDAARVTLESERNAKIAEANTRINAKREAAQRDAEAAKAAVRGQIESAVSDVVTSAVEAATGKRPDSAAVSRAVADVMSAGAR
;
A
#
# COMPACT_ATOMS: atom_id res chain seq x y z
N MET A 1 -69.88 -93.42 -3.74
CA MET A 1 -71.30 -93.82 -3.91
C MET A 1 -72.03 -92.61 -4.48
N LEU A 2 -72.72 -92.73 -5.62
CA LEU A 2 -73.41 -91.58 -6.23
C LEU A 2 -74.71 -91.30 -5.46
N THR A 3 -74.81 -90.11 -4.89
CA THR A 3 -76.03 -89.64 -4.21
C THR A 3 -76.71 -88.65 -5.15
N ALA A 4 -77.86 -89.03 -5.71
CA ALA A 4 -78.64 -88.14 -6.57
C ALA A 4 -79.69 -87.41 -5.73
N VAL A 5 -79.69 -86.06 -5.78
CA VAL A 5 -80.72 -85.23 -5.18
C VAL A 5 -81.70 -84.84 -6.29
N VAL A 6 -82.96 -85.28 -6.17
CA VAL A 6 -84.03 -84.99 -7.12
C VAL A 6 -84.98 -83.99 -6.48
N ILE A 7 -85.16 -82.83 -7.12
CA ILE A 7 -86.07 -81.77 -6.66
C ILE A 7 -87.11 -81.55 -7.76
N GLN A 8 -88.40 -81.65 -7.44
CA GLN A 8 -89.52 -81.44 -8.37
C GLN A 8 -90.34 -80.19 -7.98
N PRO A 9 -90.03 -79.01 -8.55
CA PRO A 9 -90.98 -77.91 -8.59
C PRO A 9 -91.64 -77.89 -9.98
N SER A 10 -92.86 -78.43 -10.04
CA SER A 10 -93.85 -78.21 -11.12
C SER A 10 -93.36 -78.36 -12.57
N GLY A 11 -93.17 -79.59 -13.04
CA GLY A 11 -93.38 -79.96 -14.45
C GLY A 11 -92.18 -80.44 -15.27
N ALA A 12 -90.94 -80.30 -14.79
CA ALA A 12 -89.76 -80.87 -15.45
C ALA A 12 -88.75 -81.41 -14.41
N VAL A 13 -88.34 -82.67 -14.57
CA VAL A 13 -87.38 -83.33 -13.66
C VAL A 13 -85.95 -82.96 -14.09
N ARG A 14 -85.22 -82.24 -13.23
CA ARG A 14 -83.78 -82.02 -13.40
C ARG A 14 -83.02 -82.91 -12.42
N VAL A 15 -82.19 -83.82 -12.93
CA VAL A 15 -81.35 -84.70 -12.11
C VAL A 15 -79.91 -84.19 -12.20
N SER A 16 -79.38 -83.71 -11.06
CA SER A 16 -77.97 -83.33 -10.93
C SER A 16 -77.24 -84.40 -10.12
N PHE A 17 -76.23 -85.02 -10.74
CA PHE A 17 -75.37 -85.99 -10.09
C PHE A 17 -74.20 -85.27 -9.41
N VAL A 18 -74.13 -85.32 -8.08
CA VAL A 18 -72.94 -84.85 -7.36
C VAL A 18 -72.04 -86.06 -7.12
N SER A 19 -70.89 -86.07 -7.79
CA SER A 19 -69.86 -87.10 -7.63
C SER A 19 -69.07 -86.80 -6.36
N ALA A 20 -69.20 -87.65 -5.35
CA ALA A 20 -68.34 -87.64 -4.18
C ALA A 20 -66.97 -88.25 -4.56
N GLY A 21 -66.02 -87.41 -4.93
CA GLY A 21 -64.64 -87.80 -5.22
C GLY A 21 -63.68 -86.64 -5.01
N GLY A 22 -62.78 -86.77 -4.02
CA GLY A 22 -61.50 -86.06 -3.90
C GLY A 22 -61.57 -84.53 -3.70
N GLU A 23 -61.82 -84.08 -2.47
CA GLU A 23 -61.68 -82.67 -2.05
C GLU A 23 -60.23 -82.29 -1.69
N GLU A 24 -59.24 -82.65 -2.51
CA GLU A 24 -57.89 -82.12 -2.30
C GLU A 24 -57.68 -80.91 -3.24
N HIS A 25 -57.89 -79.73 -2.63
CA HIS A 25 -57.36 -78.42 -3.03
C HIS A 25 -57.96 -77.71 -4.27
N LEU A 26 -59.26 -77.86 -4.50
CA LEU A 26 -60.02 -77.01 -5.43
C LEU A 26 -60.75 -75.90 -4.67
N ILE A 27 -60.24 -74.68 -4.77
CA ILE A 27 -60.69 -73.49 -4.04
C ILE A 27 -61.57 -72.64 -4.97
N ASP A 28 -62.58 -71.98 -4.39
CA ASP A 28 -63.42 -71.03 -5.12
C ASP A 28 -62.60 -69.76 -5.41
N PRO A 29 -62.58 -69.20 -6.62
CA PRO A 29 -61.80 -67.98 -6.93
C PRO A 29 -62.07 -66.81 -5.98
N SER A 30 -63.25 -66.77 -5.35
CA SER A 30 -63.63 -65.78 -4.33
C SER A 30 -62.88 -65.90 -2.99
N GLU A 31 -62.18 -67.01 -2.76
CA GLU A 31 -61.38 -67.26 -1.55
C GLU A 31 -59.88 -66.94 -1.74
N CYS A 32 -59.42 -66.60 -2.96
CA CYS A 32 -58.05 -66.09 -3.15
C CYS A 32 -57.92 -64.68 -2.53
N LEU A 33 -56.82 -64.42 -1.82
CA LEU A 33 -56.52 -63.09 -1.26
C LEU A 33 -56.19 -62.04 -2.33
N PHE A 34 -55.82 -62.50 -3.53
CA PHE A 34 -55.46 -61.71 -4.70
C PHE A 34 -56.05 -62.37 -5.96
N GLU A 35 -56.57 -61.56 -6.89
CA GLU A 35 -57.15 -62.04 -8.15
C GLU A 35 -56.10 -62.78 -8.99
N PRO A 36 -56.43 -63.94 -9.60
CA PRO A 36 -55.50 -64.66 -10.47
C PRO A 36 -55.12 -63.82 -11.70
N GLU A 37 -53.87 -63.97 -12.16
CA GLU A 37 -53.32 -63.20 -13.28
C GLU A 37 -54.04 -63.48 -14.62
N ASN A 38 -54.70 -64.64 -14.74
CA ASN A 38 -55.49 -65.03 -15.91
C ASN A 38 -56.99 -65.07 -15.59
N PRO A 39 -57.87 -64.63 -16.52
CA PRO A 39 -59.31 -64.63 -16.29
C PRO A 39 -59.87 -66.06 -16.21
N VAL A 40 -60.48 -66.38 -15.06
CA VAL A 40 -61.09 -67.70 -14.79
C VAL A 40 -62.59 -67.67 -15.17
N PRO A 41 -63.10 -68.64 -15.96
CA PRO A 41 -64.51 -68.69 -16.30
C PRO A 41 -65.41 -68.92 -15.07
N ALA A 42 -66.53 -68.21 -15.01
CA ALA A 42 -67.43 -68.19 -13.87
C ALA A 42 -67.94 -69.61 -13.49
N GLY A 43 -67.75 -69.97 -12.22
CA GLY A 43 -68.21 -71.25 -11.65
C GLY A 43 -67.22 -72.41 -11.75
N THR A 44 -65.96 -72.16 -12.13
CA THR A 44 -64.89 -73.17 -12.10
C THR A 44 -64.04 -73.03 -10.84
N LYS A 45 -63.77 -74.16 -10.16
CA LYS A 45 -62.86 -74.20 -9.01
C LYS A 45 -61.42 -74.32 -9.52
N ILE A 46 -60.50 -73.57 -8.93
CA ILE A 46 -59.10 -73.50 -9.34
C ILE A 46 -58.18 -74.15 -8.31
N GLU A 47 -57.01 -74.62 -8.75
CA GLU A 47 -56.02 -75.18 -7.83
C GLU A 47 -55.39 -74.06 -7.00
N GLN A 48 -55.12 -74.32 -5.71
CA GLN A 48 -54.55 -73.33 -4.79
C GLN A 48 -53.21 -72.72 -5.26
N SER A 49 -52.46 -73.43 -6.12
CA SER A 49 -51.24 -72.94 -6.75
C SER A 49 -51.46 -71.86 -7.81
N GLU A 50 -52.68 -71.68 -8.31
CA GLU A 50 -53.04 -70.62 -9.26
C GLU A 50 -53.36 -69.29 -8.57
N CYS A 51 -53.64 -69.30 -7.25
CA CYS A 51 -53.56 -68.07 -6.45
C CYS A 51 -52.05 -67.76 -6.29
N GLY A 52 -51.46 -67.04 -7.25
CA GLY A 52 -50.03 -66.70 -7.24
C GLY A 52 -49.58 -66.00 -5.95
N PRO A 53 -48.29 -66.10 -5.56
CA PRO A 53 -47.77 -65.37 -4.41
C PRO A 53 -47.96 -63.87 -4.67
N GLY A 54 -48.85 -63.23 -3.91
CA GLY A 54 -49.17 -61.82 -4.08
C GLY A 54 -47.92 -60.91 -4.03
N PRO A 55 -48.03 -59.66 -4.51
CA PRO A 55 -46.89 -58.76 -4.62
C PRO A 55 -46.11 -58.66 -3.30
N SER A 56 -44.80 -58.94 -3.34
CA SER A 56 -43.94 -58.89 -2.16
C SER A 56 -43.87 -57.45 -1.61
N PRO A 57 -44.31 -57.17 -0.37
CA PRO A 57 -44.39 -55.80 0.16
C PRO A 57 -43.03 -55.09 0.33
N ILE A 58 -41.94 -55.85 0.29
CA ILE A 58 -40.58 -55.38 0.61
C ILE A 58 -39.69 -55.33 -0.64
N LEU A 59 -40.01 -56.13 -1.66
CA LEU A 59 -39.23 -56.24 -2.89
C LEU A 59 -40.12 -55.83 -4.07
N PRO A 60 -39.93 -54.63 -4.63
CA PRO A 60 -40.67 -54.22 -5.81
C PRO A 60 -40.33 -55.13 -6.98
N GLU A 61 -41.24 -55.23 -7.94
CA GLU A 61 -40.99 -56.01 -9.14
C GLU A 61 -39.78 -55.47 -9.91
N MET A 62 -39.01 -56.38 -10.51
CA MET A 62 -37.75 -56.04 -11.20
C MET A 62 -37.95 -55.01 -12.32
N LYS A 63 -39.12 -54.99 -12.95
CA LYS A 63 -39.48 -54.00 -13.98
C LYS A 63 -39.56 -52.57 -13.43
N GLU A 64 -40.13 -52.40 -12.24
CA GLU A 64 -40.25 -51.09 -11.57
C GLU A 64 -38.88 -50.61 -11.08
N LEU A 65 -38.05 -51.53 -10.59
CA LEU A 65 -36.69 -51.23 -10.17
C LEU A 65 -35.79 -50.87 -11.36
N ALA A 66 -35.96 -51.52 -12.51
CA ALA A 66 -35.27 -51.16 -13.74
C ALA A 66 -35.71 -49.80 -14.28
N TRP A 67 -37.00 -49.48 -14.25
CA TRP A 67 -37.52 -48.19 -14.74
C TRP A 67 -37.13 -47.02 -13.81
N SER A 68 -37.36 -47.16 -12.50
CA SER A 68 -37.00 -46.14 -11.51
C SER A 68 -35.48 -46.01 -11.33
N GLY A 69 -34.76 -47.13 -11.28
CA GLY A 69 -33.30 -47.17 -11.20
C GLY A 69 -32.64 -46.61 -12.45
N GLY A 70 -33.18 -46.92 -13.64
CA GLY A 70 -32.73 -46.34 -14.91
C GLY A 70 -32.89 -44.81 -14.94
N ALA A 71 -34.07 -44.31 -14.56
CA ALA A 71 -34.32 -42.87 -14.46
C ALA A 71 -33.37 -42.19 -13.44
N PHE A 72 -33.16 -42.81 -12.28
CA PHE A 72 -32.21 -42.33 -11.28
C PHE A 72 -30.77 -42.33 -11.80
N LEU A 73 -30.35 -43.37 -12.52
CA LEU A 73 -28.99 -43.48 -13.07
C LEU A 73 -28.75 -42.40 -14.13
N VAL A 74 -29.70 -42.18 -15.04
CA VAL A 74 -29.61 -41.10 -16.04
C VAL A 74 -29.49 -39.74 -15.34
N PHE A 75 -30.31 -39.50 -14.32
CA PHE A 75 -30.24 -38.28 -13.52
C PHE A 75 -28.89 -38.14 -12.78
N ALA A 76 -28.37 -39.23 -12.19
CA ALA A 76 -27.09 -39.24 -11.51
C ALA A 76 -25.92 -38.95 -12.47
N ILE A 77 -25.97 -39.49 -13.69
CA ILE A 77 -25.01 -39.20 -14.76
C ILE A 77 -25.08 -37.72 -15.13
N LEU A 78 -26.27 -37.17 -15.38
CA LEU A 78 -26.44 -35.74 -15.67
C LEU A 78 -25.90 -34.86 -14.53
N MET A 79 -26.18 -35.23 -13.27
CA MET A 79 -25.64 -34.53 -12.10
C MET A 79 -24.11 -34.57 -12.06
N ARG A 80 -23.52 -35.73 -12.35
CA ARG A 80 -22.07 -35.96 -12.33
C ARG A 80 -21.32 -35.20 -13.42
N TYR A 81 -21.89 -35.09 -14.62
CA TYR A 81 -21.25 -34.47 -15.78
C TYR A 81 -21.63 -33.00 -15.99
N PHE A 82 -22.79 -32.54 -15.51
CA PHE A 82 -23.25 -31.17 -15.71
C PHE A 82 -23.25 -30.33 -14.44
N LEU A 83 -23.87 -30.81 -13.36
CA LEU A 83 -24.05 -30.01 -12.14
C LEU A 83 -22.76 -29.95 -11.30
N TYR A 84 -22.15 -31.10 -11.03
CA TYR A 84 -20.93 -31.20 -10.23
C TYR A 84 -19.77 -30.32 -10.75
N PRO A 85 -19.41 -30.34 -12.06
CA PRO A 85 -18.33 -29.47 -12.53
C PRO A 85 -18.68 -27.98 -12.44
N ARG A 86 -19.95 -27.58 -12.58
CA ARG A 86 -20.34 -26.17 -12.39
C ARG A 86 -20.23 -25.73 -10.93
N LEU A 87 -20.67 -26.58 -9.99
CA LEU A 87 -20.55 -26.28 -8.57
C LEU A 87 -19.08 -26.18 -8.14
N ARG A 88 -18.25 -27.14 -8.56
CA ARG A 88 -16.82 -27.13 -8.27
C ARG A 88 -16.13 -25.89 -8.85
N LYS A 89 -16.41 -25.52 -10.11
CA LYS A 89 -15.89 -24.28 -10.71
C LYS A 89 -16.28 -23.04 -9.90
N GLY A 90 -17.50 -22.96 -9.39
CA GLY A 90 -17.94 -21.84 -8.55
C GLY A 90 -17.19 -21.75 -7.21
N MET A 91 -16.96 -22.88 -6.57
CA MET A 91 -16.14 -22.94 -5.35
C MET A 91 -14.69 -22.56 -5.62
N ASP A 92 -14.07 -23.17 -6.63
CA ASP A 92 -12.69 -22.90 -7.03
C ASP A 92 -12.50 -21.42 -7.39
N ALA A 93 -13.45 -20.81 -8.11
CA ALA A 93 -13.44 -19.39 -8.43
C ALA A 93 -13.47 -18.51 -7.18
N ARG A 94 -14.31 -18.82 -6.19
CA ARG A 94 -14.35 -18.09 -4.91
C ARG A 94 -13.05 -18.21 -4.14
N TYR A 95 -12.50 -19.42 -4.05
CA TYR A 95 -11.21 -19.64 -3.37
C TYR A 95 -10.08 -18.88 -4.04
N ASN A 96 -10.03 -18.90 -5.38
CA ASN A 96 -9.02 -18.16 -6.13
C ASN A 96 -9.19 -16.65 -5.96
N SER A 97 -10.42 -16.12 -6.04
CA SER A 97 -10.64 -14.67 -5.84
C SER A 97 -10.27 -14.20 -4.44
N ILE A 98 -10.47 -15.03 -3.42
CA ILE A 98 -10.08 -14.70 -2.04
C ILE A 98 -8.55 -14.72 -1.92
N ARG A 99 -7.89 -15.76 -2.44
CA ARG A 99 -6.43 -15.86 -2.43
C ARG A 99 -5.80 -14.68 -3.16
N GLU A 100 -6.24 -14.40 -4.38
CA GLU A 100 -5.77 -13.27 -5.18
C GLU A 100 -6.05 -11.94 -4.49
N GLY A 101 -7.22 -11.78 -3.86
CA GLY A 101 -7.55 -10.61 -3.06
C GLY A 101 -6.59 -10.38 -1.89
N HIS A 102 -6.21 -11.44 -1.17
CA HIS A 102 -5.22 -11.37 -0.10
C HIS A 102 -3.82 -11.07 -0.63
N GLU A 103 -3.37 -11.76 -1.67
CA GLU A 103 -2.05 -11.53 -2.29
C GLU A 103 -1.93 -10.10 -2.82
N ASN A 104 -2.95 -9.57 -3.48
CA ASN A 104 -2.97 -8.20 -3.97
C ASN A 104 -3.00 -7.18 -2.82
N ALA A 105 -3.76 -7.43 -1.76
CA ALA A 105 -3.77 -6.57 -0.58
C ALA A 105 -2.42 -6.54 0.14
N ASP A 106 -1.77 -7.70 0.28
CA ASP A 106 -0.44 -7.80 0.88
C ASP A 106 0.62 -7.15 0.00
N ALA A 107 0.56 -7.36 -1.32
CA ALA A 107 1.43 -6.70 -2.28
C ALA A 107 1.28 -5.17 -2.20
N ALA A 108 0.05 -4.65 -2.24
CA ALA A 108 -0.23 -3.22 -2.12
C ALA A 108 0.24 -2.65 -0.77
N ARG A 109 0.02 -3.37 0.33
CA ARG A 109 0.49 -2.96 1.66
C ARG A 109 2.00 -2.94 1.77
N SER A 110 2.68 -3.92 1.16
CA SER A 110 4.14 -3.97 1.12
C SER A 110 4.73 -2.85 0.25
N GLY A 111 4.10 -2.57 -0.89
CA GLY A 111 4.45 -1.48 -1.78
C GLY A 111 4.33 -0.12 -1.08
N ALA A 112 3.19 0.15 -0.46
CA ALA A 112 2.96 1.39 0.29
C ALA A 112 3.96 1.56 1.44
N ARG A 113 4.28 0.50 2.20
CA ARG A 113 5.30 0.56 3.25
C ARG A 113 6.69 0.86 2.69
N SER A 114 7.04 0.27 1.56
CA SER A 114 8.31 0.53 0.86
C SER A 114 8.38 1.98 0.38
N GLU A 115 7.31 2.51 -0.22
CA GLU A 115 7.24 3.90 -0.66
C GLU A 115 7.39 4.88 0.49
N VAL A 116 6.72 4.64 1.63
CA VAL A 116 6.88 5.44 2.85
C VAL A 116 8.32 5.40 3.35
N ALA A 117 8.93 4.21 3.42
CA ALA A 117 10.32 4.07 3.85
C ALA A 117 11.30 4.81 2.92
N GLN A 118 11.08 4.74 1.59
CA GLN A 118 11.89 5.48 0.62
C GLN A 118 11.70 6.99 0.74
N TYR A 119 10.46 7.45 0.94
CA TYR A 119 10.16 8.87 1.17
C TYR A 119 10.81 9.39 2.44
N GLU A 120 10.70 8.67 3.56
CA GLU A 120 11.35 9.03 4.82
C GLU A 120 12.87 9.07 4.69
N ALA A 121 13.46 8.10 3.99
CA ALA A 121 14.89 8.09 3.68
C ALA A 121 15.30 9.30 2.82
N ALA A 122 14.51 9.64 1.79
CA ALA A 122 14.77 10.80 0.95
C ALA A 122 14.67 12.12 1.74
N VAL A 123 13.69 12.26 2.64
CA VAL A 123 13.55 13.42 3.53
C VAL A 123 14.73 13.53 4.49
N ALA A 124 15.18 12.40 5.08
CA ALA A 124 16.34 12.39 5.95
C ALA A 124 17.62 12.79 5.19
N ALA A 125 17.84 12.24 3.99
CA ALA A 125 18.96 12.62 3.13
C ALA A 125 18.92 14.10 2.74
N ALA A 126 17.75 14.62 2.37
CA ALA A 126 17.57 16.04 2.02
C ALA A 126 17.87 16.96 3.21
N LYS A 127 17.49 16.58 4.44
CA LYS A 127 17.83 17.34 5.66
C LYS A 127 19.32 17.38 5.92
N VAL A 128 20.01 16.25 5.74
CA VAL A 128 21.47 16.17 5.89
C VAL A 128 22.16 17.04 4.85
N GLU A 129 21.71 17.00 3.60
CA GLU A 129 22.29 17.82 2.54
C GLU A 129 22.04 19.31 2.75
N ALA A 130 20.82 19.69 3.16
CA ALA A 130 20.51 21.07 3.52
C ALA A 130 21.40 21.58 4.67
N ALA A 131 21.64 20.76 5.70
CA ALA A 131 22.56 21.11 6.79
C ALA A 131 23.99 21.33 6.27
N LYS A 132 24.50 20.43 5.41
CA LYS A 132 25.82 20.61 4.79
C LYS A 132 25.93 21.89 3.97
N VAL A 133 24.91 22.22 3.18
CA VAL A 133 24.89 23.46 2.37
C VAL A 133 24.93 24.70 3.28
N VAL A 134 24.15 24.69 4.37
CA VAL A 134 24.16 25.79 5.36
C VAL A 134 25.52 25.92 6.04
N ASP A 135 26.13 24.80 6.45
CA ASP A 135 27.44 24.82 7.09
C ASP A 135 28.54 25.26 6.13
N ALA A 136 28.52 24.80 4.87
CA ALA A 136 29.44 25.27 3.83
C ALA A 136 29.27 26.77 3.58
N ALA A 137 28.03 27.27 3.50
CA ALA A 137 27.75 28.70 3.33
C ALA A 137 28.26 29.53 4.51
N ARG A 138 28.12 29.03 5.75
CA ARG A 138 28.66 29.69 6.95
C ARG A 138 30.17 29.78 6.93
N VAL A 139 30.87 28.71 6.56
CA VAL A 139 32.34 28.70 6.45
C VAL A 139 32.81 29.70 5.39
N THR A 140 32.18 29.71 4.22
CA THR A 140 32.50 30.67 3.15
C THR A 140 32.24 32.10 3.61
N LEU A 141 31.09 32.38 4.22
CA LEU A 141 30.74 33.71 4.71
C LEU A 141 31.73 34.21 5.78
N GLU A 142 32.12 33.36 6.71
CA GLU A 142 33.10 33.71 7.74
C GLU A 142 34.48 34.00 7.13
N SER A 143 34.89 33.23 6.13
CA SER A 143 36.13 33.48 5.39
C SER A 143 36.11 34.84 4.66
N GLU A 144 35.01 35.16 3.97
CA GLU A 144 34.85 36.44 3.29
C GLU A 144 34.78 37.61 4.27
N ARG A 145 34.10 37.42 5.40
CA ARG A 145 34.01 38.40 6.47
C ARG A 145 35.40 38.74 7.00
N ASN A 146 36.20 37.73 7.30
CA ASN A 146 37.56 37.91 7.80
C ASN A 146 38.47 38.56 6.75
N ALA A 147 38.35 38.17 5.47
CA ALA A 147 39.07 38.82 4.37
C ALA A 147 38.70 40.31 4.24
N LYS A 148 37.41 40.66 4.29
CA LYS A 148 36.95 42.05 4.23
C LYS A 148 37.40 42.88 5.43
N ILE A 149 37.41 42.29 6.62
CA ILE A 149 37.94 42.95 7.84
C ILE A 149 39.44 43.21 7.69
N ALA A 150 40.21 42.21 7.23
CA ALA A 150 41.65 42.37 7.01
C ALA A 150 41.97 43.43 5.94
N GLU A 151 41.22 43.46 4.84
CA GLU A 151 41.32 44.49 3.81
C GLU A 151 40.98 45.87 4.38
N ALA A 152 39.87 45.99 5.13
CA ALA A 152 39.47 47.24 5.76
C ALA A 152 40.54 47.76 6.73
N ASN A 153 41.11 46.90 7.58
CA ASN A 153 42.19 47.25 8.49
C ASN A 153 43.45 47.71 7.74
N THR A 154 43.80 47.02 6.64
CA THR A 154 44.92 47.42 5.78
C THR A 154 44.71 48.81 5.19
N ARG A 155 43.51 49.10 4.67
CA ARG A 155 43.16 50.43 4.14
C ARG A 155 43.17 51.50 5.22
N ILE A 156 42.69 51.20 6.42
CA ILE A 156 42.70 52.12 7.56
C ILE A 156 44.14 52.44 7.95
N ASN A 157 45.01 51.44 8.06
CA ASN A 157 46.42 51.63 8.41
C ASN A 157 47.14 52.46 7.35
N ALA A 158 46.96 52.16 6.06
CA ALA A 158 47.52 52.94 4.97
C ALA A 158 47.07 54.42 5.00
N LYS A 159 45.78 54.67 5.27
CA LYS A 159 45.26 56.04 5.44
C LYS A 159 45.84 56.74 6.67
N ARG A 160 46.02 56.02 7.78
CA ARG A 160 46.64 56.58 9.00
C ARG A 160 48.10 56.96 8.75
N GLU A 161 48.87 56.10 8.10
CA GLU A 161 50.26 56.40 7.73
C GLU A 161 50.35 57.58 6.76
N ALA A 162 49.47 57.65 5.76
CA ALA A 162 49.40 58.80 4.86
C ALA A 162 49.08 60.09 5.63
N ALA A 163 48.05 60.08 6.48
CA ALA A 163 47.70 61.24 7.30
C ALA A 163 48.81 61.64 8.29
N GLN A 164 49.58 60.68 8.82
CA GLN A 164 50.76 60.97 9.66
C GLN A 164 51.86 61.67 8.85
N ARG A 165 52.18 61.17 7.66
CA ARG A 165 53.15 61.81 6.75
C ARG A 165 52.70 63.22 6.35
N ASP A 166 51.43 63.40 6.02
CA ASP A 166 50.87 64.70 5.66
C ASP A 166 50.93 65.67 6.86
N ALA A 167 50.63 65.19 8.07
CA ALA A 167 50.74 65.97 9.29
C ALA A 167 52.20 66.36 9.62
N GLU A 168 53.16 65.46 9.40
CA GLU A 168 54.58 65.74 9.56
C GLU A 168 55.08 66.77 8.53
N ALA A 169 54.69 66.62 7.27
CA ALA A 169 55.00 67.58 6.20
C ALA A 169 54.40 68.96 6.49
N ALA A 170 53.13 69.01 6.92
CA ALA A 170 52.47 70.26 7.32
C ALA A 170 53.17 70.93 8.50
N LYS A 171 53.56 70.17 9.53
CA LYS A 171 54.35 70.69 10.67
C LYS A 171 55.71 71.23 10.22
N ALA A 172 56.41 70.54 9.32
CA ALA A 172 57.68 71.01 8.79
C ALA A 172 57.53 72.30 7.97
N ALA A 173 56.50 72.39 7.13
CA ALA A 173 56.18 73.60 6.36
C ALA A 173 55.84 74.79 7.27
N VAL A 174 55.00 74.58 8.30
CA VAL A 174 54.65 75.62 9.28
C VAL A 174 55.88 76.07 10.06
N ARG A 175 56.78 75.16 10.47
CA ARG A 175 58.05 75.52 11.10
C ARG A 175 58.90 76.42 10.21
N GLY A 176 59.04 76.10 8.92
CA GLY A 176 59.77 76.95 7.97
C GLY A 176 59.14 78.33 7.78
N GLN A 177 57.80 78.41 7.74
CA GLN A 177 57.09 79.69 7.69
C GLN A 177 57.30 80.54 8.96
N ILE A 178 57.27 79.91 10.14
CA ILE A 178 57.55 80.58 11.40
C ILE A 178 58.99 81.09 11.43
N GLU A 179 59.96 80.29 11.01
CA GLU A 179 61.37 80.68 10.96
C GLU A 179 61.60 81.91 10.06
N SER A 180 60.98 81.93 8.87
CA SER A 180 61.02 83.08 7.97
C SER A 180 60.40 84.32 8.61
N ALA A 181 59.18 84.19 9.16
CA ALA A 181 58.48 85.32 9.78
C ALA A 181 59.24 85.88 11.00
N VAL A 182 59.83 85.02 11.83
CA VAL A 182 60.66 85.43 12.97
C VAL A 182 61.93 86.14 12.49
N SER A 183 62.59 85.63 11.44
CA SER A 183 63.77 86.26 10.86
C SER A 183 63.47 87.66 10.32
N ASP A 184 62.32 87.86 9.67
CA ASP A 184 61.88 89.16 9.16
C ASP A 184 61.60 90.16 10.29
N VAL A 185 60.93 89.71 11.35
CA VAL A 185 60.63 90.54 12.54
C VAL A 185 61.92 90.91 13.28
N VAL A 186 62.84 89.96 13.48
CA VAL A 186 64.13 90.21 14.16
C VAL A 186 65.00 91.16 13.34
N THR A 187 65.07 90.97 12.01
CA THR A 187 65.80 91.88 11.11
C THR A 187 65.28 93.30 11.24
N SER A 188 63.95 93.46 11.17
CA SER A 188 63.27 94.75 11.30
C SER A 188 63.51 95.40 12.67
N ALA A 189 63.47 94.62 13.76
CA ALA A 189 63.70 95.10 15.11
C ALA A 189 65.16 95.54 15.34
N VAL A 190 66.14 94.78 14.83
CA VAL A 190 67.57 95.12 14.94
C VAL A 190 67.91 96.36 14.10
N GLU A 191 67.36 96.48 12.90
CA GLU A 191 67.52 97.67 12.06
C GLU A 191 66.93 98.91 12.74
N ALA A 192 65.74 98.79 13.34
CA ALA A 192 65.12 99.88 14.11
C ALA A 192 65.93 100.27 15.36
N ALA A 193 66.57 99.31 16.05
CA ALA A 193 67.33 99.58 17.28
C ALA A 193 68.74 100.13 17.02
N THR A 194 69.39 99.70 15.93
CA THR A 194 70.81 100.02 15.65
C THR A 194 71.00 101.03 14.51
N GLY A 195 69.95 101.30 13.73
CA GLY A 195 69.99 102.16 12.54
C GLY A 195 70.79 101.58 11.37
N LYS A 196 71.21 100.31 11.45
CA LYS A 196 71.94 99.60 10.38
C LYS A 196 71.27 98.27 10.08
N ARG A 197 71.23 97.92 8.79
CA ARG A 197 70.67 96.63 8.35
C ARG A 197 71.61 95.48 8.75
N PRO A 198 71.15 94.50 9.53
CA PRO A 198 71.98 93.37 9.95
C PRO A 198 72.23 92.40 8.79
N ASP A 199 73.32 91.62 8.89
CA ASP A 199 73.61 90.54 7.93
C ASP A 199 72.54 89.44 8.02
N SER A 200 71.87 89.14 6.90
CA SER A 200 70.77 88.19 6.85
C SER A 200 71.20 86.75 7.16
N ALA A 201 72.44 86.38 6.81
CA ALA A 201 72.99 85.07 7.11
C ALA A 201 73.26 84.90 8.61
N ALA A 202 73.74 85.93 9.30
CA ALA A 202 73.92 85.93 10.74
C ALA A 202 72.59 85.83 11.50
N VAL A 203 71.57 86.60 11.10
CA VAL A 203 70.23 86.56 11.71
C VAL A 203 69.58 85.20 11.53
N SER A 204 69.59 84.66 10.31
CA SER A 204 69.01 83.34 10.03
C SER A 204 69.69 82.23 10.84
N ARG A 205 71.03 82.25 10.97
CA ARG A 205 71.74 81.27 11.84
C ARG A 205 71.34 81.41 13.30
N ALA A 206 71.24 82.63 13.84
CA ALA A 206 70.89 82.85 15.23
C ALA A 206 69.44 82.42 15.54
N VAL A 207 68.50 82.71 14.64
CA VAL A 207 67.10 82.26 14.76
C VAL A 207 67.02 80.74 14.67
N ALA A 208 67.71 80.11 13.72
CA ALA A 208 67.74 78.66 13.59
C ALA A 208 68.32 77.98 14.84
N ASP A 209 69.39 78.54 15.42
CA ASP A 209 70.02 78.00 16.64
C ASP A 209 69.07 78.05 17.83
N VAL A 210 68.40 79.19 18.07
CA VAL A 210 67.41 79.35 19.15
C VAL A 210 66.18 78.45 18.95
N MET A 211 65.66 78.38 17.72
CA MET A 211 64.50 77.52 17.40
C MET A 211 64.84 76.04 17.55
N SER A 212 66.08 75.64 17.27
CA SER A 212 66.55 74.26 17.48
C SER A 212 66.78 73.93 18.96
N ALA A 213 67.21 74.90 19.76
CA ALA A 213 67.43 74.74 21.19
C ALA A 213 66.11 74.61 21.99
N GLY A 214 65.04 75.28 21.55
CA GLY A 214 63.72 75.21 22.17
C GLY A 214 62.87 74.00 21.77
N ALA A 215 63.31 73.20 20.79
CA ALA A 215 62.58 72.03 20.29
C ALA A 215 62.97 70.69 20.98
N ARG A 216 63.87 70.73 21.98
CA ARG A 216 64.25 69.57 22.81
C ARG A 216 63.34 69.37 24.01
#